data_AF-A0A833ZRU1-F1
#
_entry.id   AF-A0A833ZRU1-F1
#
_cell.length_a   1.000
_cell.length_b   1.000
_cell.length_c   1.000
_cell.angle_alpha   90.00
_cell.angle_beta   90.00
_cell.angle_gamma   90.00
#
_symmetry.space_group_name_H-M   'P 1'
#
loop_
_entity.id
_entity.type
_entity.pdbx_description
1 polymer ?
#
loop_
_entity_poly.entity_id
_entity_poly.type
_entity_poly.pdbx_seq_one_letter_code
_entity_poly.pdbx_strand_id
1 'polypeptide(L)'
;MKNNPKLYPEAVLPGFLSGLLWAIASCCWFIANHSLSAVVSFPIITAGPGFVAALWGVFIFKEIQGQKNYLLMVFAFCIILTGALCTAFSKI
;
A
#
# COMPACT_ATOMS: atom_id res chain seq x y z
N MET A 1 -33.82 19.37 -3.03
CA MET A 1 -32.58 19.21 -3.81
C MET A 1 -32.45 17.76 -4.23
N LYS A 2 -32.74 17.43 -5.49
CA LYS A 2 -32.69 16.05 -6.00
C LYS A 2 -31.28 15.80 -6.53
N ASN A 3 -30.42 15.23 -5.69
CA ASN A 3 -29.09 14.77 -6.11
C ASN A 3 -29.30 13.68 -7.17
N ASN A 4 -29.07 14.01 -8.43
CA ASN A 4 -28.95 13.03 -9.51
C ASN A 4 -27.46 12.65 -9.59
N PRO A 5 -27.00 11.60 -8.89
CA PRO A 5 -25.63 11.15 -9.06
C PRO A 5 -25.45 10.75 -10.52
N LYS A 6 -24.56 11.46 -11.23
CA LYS A 6 -24.16 11.09 -12.58
C LYS A 6 -23.34 9.82 -12.49
N LEU A 7 -24.02 8.69 -12.59
CA LEU A 7 -23.43 7.36 -12.51
C LEU A 7 -22.98 6.98 -13.93
N TYR A 8 -21.68 7.06 -14.18
CA TYR A 8 -21.09 6.65 -15.44
C TYR A 8 -20.99 5.12 -15.44
N PRO A 9 -21.78 4.39 -16.26
CA PRO A 9 -21.80 2.92 -16.24
C PRO A 9 -20.42 2.31 -16.50
N GLU A 10 -19.61 2.98 -17.32
CA GLU A 10 -18.24 2.62 -17.66
C GLU A 10 -17.29 2.65 -16.45
N ALA A 11 -17.56 3.51 -15.45
CA ALA A 11 -16.78 3.62 -14.23
C ALA A 11 -17.24 2.65 -13.11
N VAL A 12 -18.43 2.05 -13.26
CA VAL A 12 -18.99 1.12 -12.27
C VAL A 12 -18.16 -0.16 -12.21
N LEU A 13 -17.78 -0.72 -13.37
CA LEU A 13 -17.00 -1.96 -13.43
C LEU A 13 -15.60 -1.81 -12.79
N PRO A 14 -14.76 -0.81 -13.16
CA PRO A 14 -13.47 -0.61 -12.51
C PRO A 14 -13.61 -0.18 -11.04
N GLY A 15 -14.64 0.59 -10.70
CA GLY A 15 -14.95 0.96 -9.31
C GLY A 15 -15.35 -0.23 -8.44
N PHE A 16 -16.07 -1.19 -9.00
CA PHE A 16 -16.42 -2.42 -8.31
C PHE A 16 -15.19 -3.31 -8.09
N LEU A 17 -14.33 -3.44 -9.10
CA LEU A 17 -13.09 -4.21 -8.99
C LEU A 17 -12.12 -3.60 -7.95
N SER A 18 -11.97 -2.28 -7.94
CA SER A 18 -11.14 -1.60 -6.93
C SER A 18 -11.75 -1.73 -5.52
N GLY A 19 -13.07 -1.66 -5.40
CA GLY A 19 -13.78 -1.93 -4.15
C GLY A 19 -13.57 -3.37 -3.65
N LEU A 20 -13.60 -4.36 -4.55
CA LEU A 20 -13.35 -5.76 -4.21
C LEU A 20 -11.91 -5.98 -3.73
N LEU A 21 -10.93 -5.40 -4.45
CA LEU A 21 -9.52 -5.43 -4.03
C LEU A 21 -9.33 -4.80 -2.65
N TRP A 22 -10.00 -3.69 -2.38
CA TRP A 22 -9.93 -3.04 -1.08
C TRP A 22 -10.58 -3.89 0.02
N ALA A 23 -11.74 -4.51 -0.25
CA ALA A 23 -12.38 -5.42 0.69
C ALA A 23 -11.47 -6.59 1.09
N ILE A 24 -10.79 -7.20 0.11
CA ILE A 24 -9.82 -8.27 0.37
C ILE A 24 -8.67 -7.75 1.24
N ALA A 25 -8.11 -6.58 0.93
CA ALA A 25 -7.04 -5.97 1.71
C ALA A 25 -7.47 -5.70 3.16
N SER A 26 -8.69 -5.21 3.38
CA SER A 26 -9.25 -5.01 4.72
C SER A 26 -9.44 -6.33 5.48
N CYS A 27 -9.88 -7.41 4.82
CA CYS A 27 -9.94 -8.73 5.44
C CYS A 27 -8.55 -9.22 5.88
N CYS A 28 -7.53 -9.08 5.02
CA CYS A 28 -6.15 -9.41 5.37
C CYS A 28 -5.63 -8.57 6.54
N TRP A 29 -6.02 -7.30 6.64
CA TRP A 29 -5.66 -6.44 7.78
C TRP A 29 -6.22 -6.99 9.10
N PHE A 30 -7.49 -7.40 9.14
CA PHE A 30 -8.08 -7.99 10.34
C PHE A 30 -7.35 -9.26 10.79
N ILE A 31 -7.00 -10.14 9.83
CA ILE A 31 -6.25 -11.36 10.10
C ILE A 31 -4.86 -11.03 10.66
N ALA A 32 -4.15 -10.09 10.03
CA ALA A 32 -2.82 -9.65 10.48
C ALA A 32 -2.86 -9.08 11.90
N ASN A 33 -3.84 -8.24 12.24
CA ASN A 33 -4.00 -7.72 13.60
C ASN A 33 -4.22 -8.83 14.62
N HIS A 34 -5.02 -9.85 14.29
CA HIS A 34 -5.25 -10.97 15.19
C HIS A 34 -3.98 -11.81 15.38
N SER A 35 -3.23 -12.09 14.32
CA SER A 35 -2.05 -12.94 14.37
C SER A 35 -0.80 -12.24 14.92
N LEU A 36 -0.56 -10.95 14.61
CA LEU A 36 0.67 -10.23 14.95
C LEU A 36 0.49 -9.14 16.02
N SER A 37 -0.72 -8.91 16.53
CA SER A 37 -1.07 -7.74 17.38
C SER A 37 -0.98 -6.42 16.59
N ALA A 38 -1.76 -5.43 17.02
CA ALA A 38 -1.85 -4.13 16.35
C ALA A 38 -0.48 -3.42 16.30
N VAL A 39 0.37 -3.62 17.32
CA VAL A 39 1.69 -2.98 17.46
C VAL A 39 2.64 -3.36 16.32
N VAL A 40 2.51 -4.58 15.78
CA VAL A 40 3.37 -5.09 14.69
C VAL A 40 2.70 -4.95 13.33
N SER A 41 1.37 -5.02 13.29
CA SER A 41 0.60 -4.91 12.05
C SER A 41 0.56 -3.49 11.51
N PHE A 42 0.51 -2.48 12.38
CA PHE A 42 0.35 -1.08 11.98
C PHE A 42 1.54 -0.53 11.16
N PRO A 43 2.81 -0.77 11.56
CA PRO A 43 3.96 -0.34 10.77
C PRO A 43 4.02 -1.05 9.41
N ILE A 44 3.73 -2.35 9.37
CA ILE A 44 3.76 -3.14 8.13
C ILE A 44 2.69 -2.66 7.14
N ILE A 45 1.48 -2.37 7.62
CA ILE A 45 0.35 -1.97 6.78
C ILE A 45 0.42 -0.51 6.34
N THR A 46 1.07 0.34 7.12
CA THR A 46 1.42 1.70 6.67
C THR A 46 2.54 1.68 5.62
N ALA A 47 3.56 0.84 5.81
CA ALA A 47 4.72 0.79 4.92
C ALA A 47 4.46 0.08 3.59
N GLY A 48 3.72 -1.03 3.61
CA GLY A 48 3.50 -1.90 2.44
C GLY A 48 2.88 -1.19 1.23
N PRO A 49 1.72 -0.52 1.36
CA PRO A 49 1.11 0.22 0.27
C PRO A 49 1.99 1.37 -0.23
N GLY A 50 2.69 2.05 0.67
CA GLY A 50 3.64 3.11 0.30
C GLY A 50 4.79 2.59 -0.56
N PHE A 51 5.29 1.39 -0.25
CA PHE A 51 6.31 0.71 -1.04
C PHE A 51 5.82 0.37 -2.45
N VAL A 52 4.63 -0.22 -2.56
CA VAL A 52 4.02 -0.58 -3.85
C VAL A 52 3.71 0.66 -4.69
N ALA A 53 3.19 1.72 -4.07
CA ALA A 53 2.93 3.00 -4.73
C ALA A 53 4.21 3.64 -5.28
N ALA A 54 5.30 3.61 -4.51
CA ALA A 54 6.60 4.10 -4.95
C ALA A 54 7.14 3.30 -6.14
N LEU A 55 7.05 1.96 -6.11
CA LEU A 55 7.43 1.12 -7.25
C LEU A 55 6.61 1.45 -8.50
N TRP A 56 5.30 1.63 -8.35
CA TRP A 56 4.41 1.97 -9.45
C TRP A 56 4.77 3.33 -10.08
N GLY A 57 5.08 4.34 -9.25
CA GLY A 57 5.55 5.66 -9.71
C GLY A 57 6.83 5.61 -10.52
N VAL A 58 7.74 4.68 -10.20
CA VAL A 58 9.01 4.53 -10.93
C VAL A 58 8.87 3.71 -12.21
N PHE A 59 8.17 2.58 -12.17
CA PHE A 59 8.08 1.69 -13.34
C PHE A 59 7.09 2.19 -14.39
N ILE A 60 5.92 2.68 -13.96
CA ILE A 60 4.83 3.04 -14.88
C ILE A 60 4.86 4.52 -15.22
N PHE A 61 4.88 5.38 -14.21
CA PHE A 61 4.87 6.83 -14.46
C PHE A 61 6.25 7.38 -14.79
N LYS A 62 7.33 6.63 -14.46
CA LYS A 62 8.72 7.06 -14.65
C LYS A 62 8.97 8.46 -14.09
N GLU A 63 8.34 8.79 -12.96
CA GLU A 63 8.41 10.12 -12.34
C GLU A 63 9.77 10.38 -11.67
N ILE A 64 10.41 9.30 -11.20
CA ILE A 64 11.69 9.35 -10.49
C ILE A 64 12.79 8.98 -11.50
N GLN A 65 13.36 9.99 -12.17
CA GLN A 65 14.46 9.80 -13.12
C GLN A 65 15.75 10.43 -12.58
N GLY A 66 16.86 9.70 -12.70
CA GLY A 66 18.20 10.16 -12.30
C GLY A 66 18.89 9.23 -11.30
N GLN A 67 20.18 8.97 -11.52
CA GLN A 67 21.03 8.07 -10.73
C GLN A 67 20.96 8.33 -9.21
N LYS A 68 20.98 9.61 -8.81
CA LYS A 68 20.90 10.01 -7.39
C LYS A 68 19.53 9.69 -6.77
N ASN A 69 18.46 9.91 -7.51
CA ASN A 69 17.09 9.64 -7.05
C ASN A 69 16.83 8.13 -6.92
N TYR A 70 17.35 7.33 -7.84
CA TYR A 70 17.33 5.86 -7.70
C TYR A 70 18.05 5.40 -6.44
N LEU A 71 19.24 5.94 -6.16
CA LEU A 71 20.03 5.57 -5.00
C LEU A 71 19.31 5.95 -3.68
N LEU A 72 18.67 7.11 -3.65
CA LEU A 72 17.87 7.58 -2.52
C LEU A 72 16.63 6.71 -2.30
N MET A 73 15.98 6.29 -3.39
CA MET A 73 14.83 5.38 -3.34
C MET A 73 15.22 3.98 -2.82
N VAL A 74 16.32 3.42 -3.33
CA VAL A 74 16.85 2.13 -2.82
C VAL A 74 17.19 2.23 -1.34
N PHE A 75 17.82 3.33 -0.91
CA PHE A 75 18.11 3.56 0.50
C PHE A 75 16.85 3.65 1.36
N ALA A 76 15.83 4.39 0.90
CA ALA A 76 14.54 4.46 1.58
C ALA A 76 13.87 3.08 1.68
N PHE A 77 13.95 2.27 0.63
CA PHE A 77 13.46 0.89 0.64
C PHE A 77 14.22 -0.01 1.62
N CYS A 78 15.54 0.10 1.71
CA CYS A 78 16.32 -0.61 2.71
C CYS A 78 15.90 -0.25 4.14
N ILE A 79 15.66 1.04 4.42
CA ILE A 79 15.16 1.49 5.73
C ILE A 79 13.79 0.91 6.02
N ILE A 80 12.86 0.98 5.05
CA ILE A 80 11.49 0.46 5.22
C ILE A 80 11.50 -1.06 5.47
N LEU A 81 12.29 -1.82 4.70
CA LEU A 81 12.44 -3.26 4.88
C LEU A 81 13.04 -3.61 6.23
N THR A 82 14.09 -2.89 6.64
CA THR A 82 14.73 -3.10 7.94
C THR A 82 13.75 -2.80 9.08
N GLY A 83 12.99 -1.71 8.98
CA GLY A 83 11.95 -1.36 9.95
C GLY A 83 10.87 -2.42 10.05
N ALA A 84 10.37 -2.91 8.90
CA ALA A 84 9.37 -3.98 8.87
C ALA A 84 9.90 -5.29 9.46
N LEU A 85 11.15 -5.66 9.17
CA LEU A 85 11.80 -6.85 9.73
C LEU A 85 12.02 -6.72 11.25
N CYS A 86 12.53 -5.58 11.73
CA CYS A 86 12.66 -5.31 13.17
C CYS A 86 11.31 -5.40 13.89
N THR A 87 10.26 -4.84 13.29
CA THR A 87 8.90 -4.92 13.84
C THR A 87 8.38 -6.37 13.86
N ALA A 88 8.61 -7.14 12.81
CA ALA A 88 8.22 -8.55 12.75
C ALA A 88 8.98 -9.41 13.78
N PHE A 89 10.29 -9.21 13.92
CA PHE A 89 11.14 -9.95 14.86
C PHE A 89 10.92 -9.55 16.31
N SER A 90 10.45 -8.33 16.60
CA SER A 90 10.09 -7.89 17.95
C SER A 90 9.00 -8.75 18.62
N LYS A 91 8.24 -9.51 17.82
CA LYS A 91 7.18 -10.39 18.30
C LYS A 91 7.62 -11.85 18.53
N ILE A 92 8.85 -12.22 18.13
CA ILE A 92 9.49 -13.50 18.48
C ILE A 92 10.03 -13.38 19.91
#